data_AF-A0A1B9I6H2-F1
#
_entry.id   AF-A0A1B9I6H2-F1
#
_cell.length_a   1.000
_cell.length_b   1.000
_cell.length_c   1.000
_cell.angle_alpha   90.00
_cell.angle_beta   90.00
_cell.angle_gamma   90.00
#
_symmetry.space_group_name_H-M   'P 1'
#
loop_
_entity.id
_entity.type
_entity.pdbx_description
1 polymer ?
#
loop_
_entity_poly.entity_id
_entity_poly.type
_entity_poly.pdbx_seq_one_letter_code
_entity_poly.pdbx_strand_id
1 'polypeptide(L)'
;MPTLDPSDLVPLFTESPSSASVRAYLESLASPSSLPEPEIKSYSDVIYHNHYSIGISLSYNPLKGLDSIDIFNSSLINSSSPTTTKRIKQELIPNYSNSPEIIINFLNDKIELPPKKKGENSIFINRSINFKIKNNSNGREFISHLGEPNRKGSGSWIGLWLEWNNILIKSEKEGKEFKIGIMIELKDPGSYEFLTEEGRKKGMGGIWERASRWEWSNIKFFKVEQ
;
A
#
# COMPACT_ATOMS: atom_id res chain seq x y z
N MET A 1 4.73 -11.98 13.83
CA MET A 1 5.04 -10.78 13.04
C MET A 1 4.33 -9.62 13.68
N PRO A 2 4.95 -8.44 13.76
CA PRO A 2 4.27 -7.26 14.28
C PRO A 2 3.08 -6.90 13.41
N THR A 3 2.04 -6.36 14.05
CA THR A 3 0.83 -5.86 13.41
C THR A 3 0.92 -4.35 13.31
N LEU A 4 0.55 -3.80 12.16
CA LEU A 4 0.50 -2.39 11.86
C LEU A 4 -0.96 -1.94 11.73
N ASP A 5 -1.39 -1.04 12.61
CA ASP A 5 -2.65 -0.29 12.48
C ASP A 5 -2.31 1.08 11.84
N PRO A 6 -2.87 1.42 10.67
CA PRO A 6 -2.62 2.72 10.02
C PRO A 6 -2.98 3.94 10.87
N SER A 7 -3.84 3.79 11.89
CA SER A 7 -4.14 4.87 12.83
C SER A 7 -2.94 5.29 13.68
N ASP A 8 -2.01 4.36 13.94
CA ASP A 8 -0.75 4.65 14.64
C ASP A 8 0.21 5.49 13.76
N LEU A 9 0.01 5.51 12.43
CA LEU A 9 0.81 6.31 11.50
C LEU A 9 0.42 7.80 11.51
N VAL A 10 -0.84 8.10 11.83
CA VAL A 10 -1.39 9.45 11.65
C VAL A 10 -0.66 10.51 12.49
N PRO A 11 -0.32 10.26 13.77
CA PRO A 11 0.49 11.19 14.55
C PRO A 11 1.88 11.42 13.95
N LEU A 12 2.47 10.40 13.30
CA LEU A 12 3.83 10.46 12.76
C LEU A 12 3.96 11.43 11.58
N PHE A 13 2.87 11.73 10.85
CA PHE A 13 2.88 12.71 9.75
C PHE A 13 3.15 14.16 10.21
N THR A 14 3.26 14.41 11.51
CA THR A 14 3.64 15.72 12.08
C THR A 14 5.03 15.74 12.69
N GLU A 15 5.72 14.61 12.67
CA GLU A 15 6.99 14.40 13.35
C GLU A 15 8.19 14.59 12.42
N SER A 16 9.33 14.95 13.00
CA SER A 16 10.61 14.99 12.27
C SER A 16 11.21 13.58 12.14
N PRO A 17 12.14 13.35 11.18
CA PRO A 17 12.85 12.08 11.05
C PRO A 17 13.64 11.66 12.31
N SER A 18 14.04 12.63 13.13
CA SER A 18 14.80 12.40 14.37
C SER A 18 13.92 12.32 15.62
N SER A 19 12.59 12.37 15.47
CA SER A 19 11.67 12.29 16.61
C SER A 19 11.77 10.93 17.32
N ALA A 20 11.68 10.96 18.64
CA ALA A 20 11.62 9.75 19.45
C ALA A 20 10.37 8.91 19.11
N SER A 21 9.26 9.55 18.74
CA SER A 21 8.01 8.92 18.35
C SER A 21 8.17 8.02 17.11
N VAL A 22 8.78 8.54 16.03
CA VAL A 22 9.01 7.77 14.79
C VAL A 22 9.96 6.62 15.07
N ARG A 23 11.05 6.87 15.81
CA ARG A 23 12.02 5.82 16.15
C ARG A 23 11.39 4.69 16.97
N ALA A 24 10.66 5.03 18.03
CA ALA A 24 9.97 4.05 18.88
C ALA A 24 8.95 3.23 18.09
N TYR A 25 8.23 3.86 17.17
CA TYR A 25 7.31 3.17 16.26
C TYR A 25 8.04 2.15 15.37
N LEU A 26 9.11 2.55 14.69
CA LEU A 26 9.89 1.65 13.83
C LEU A 26 10.55 0.51 14.62
N GLU A 27 11.05 0.78 15.82
CA GLU A 27 11.61 -0.24 16.73
C GLU A 27 10.55 -1.28 17.14
N SER A 28 9.29 -0.85 17.34
CA SER A 28 8.18 -1.77 17.61
C SER A 28 7.90 -2.74 16.45
N LEU A 29 8.19 -2.33 15.21
CA LEU A 29 8.05 -3.15 14.01
C LEU A 29 9.28 -4.02 13.71
N ALA A 30 10.45 -3.69 14.29
CA ALA A 30 11.68 -4.47 14.10
C ALA A 30 11.80 -5.67 15.05
N SER A 31 10.98 -5.75 16.09
CA SER A 31 11.09 -6.74 17.17
C SER A 31 11.12 -8.20 16.66
N PRO A 32 12.12 -9.02 17.06
CA PRO A 32 13.08 -8.82 18.16
C PRO A 32 14.44 -8.21 17.75
N SER A 33 14.63 -7.80 16.50
CA SER A 33 15.90 -7.24 16.03
C SER A 33 16.03 -5.75 16.36
N SER A 34 17.25 -5.30 16.63
CA SER A 34 17.55 -3.86 16.70
C SER A 34 17.30 -3.22 15.34
N LEU A 35 16.60 -2.08 15.31
CA LEU A 35 16.39 -1.32 14.09
C LEU A 35 17.75 -0.84 13.52
N PRO A 36 18.19 -1.30 12.34
CA PRO A 36 19.39 -0.78 11.71
C PRO A 36 19.16 0.65 11.22
N GLU A 37 20.25 1.40 11.06
CA GLU A 37 20.19 2.74 10.47
C GLU A 37 19.59 2.68 9.05
N PRO A 38 18.68 3.60 8.69
CA PRO A 38 18.07 3.61 7.37
C PRO A 38 19.09 3.99 6.28
N GLU A 39 18.87 3.51 5.07
CA GLU A 39 19.52 4.09 3.90
C GLU A 39 18.80 5.40 3.52
N ILE A 40 19.53 6.51 3.58
CA ILE A 40 19.01 7.84 3.24
C ILE A 40 19.25 8.13 1.76
N LYS A 41 18.17 8.39 1.02
CA LYS A 41 18.22 8.88 -0.37
C LYS A 41 17.61 10.27 -0.46
N SER A 42 18.43 11.27 -0.75
CA SER A 42 18.02 12.67 -0.82
C SER A 42 17.87 13.13 -2.27
N TYR A 43 16.73 13.73 -2.56
CA TYR A 43 16.42 14.42 -3.81
C TYR A 43 16.07 15.88 -3.52
N SER A 44 15.89 16.69 -4.56
CA SER A 44 15.59 18.12 -4.38
C SER A 44 14.28 18.40 -3.65
N ASP A 45 13.31 17.48 -3.74
CA ASP A 45 11.92 17.62 -3.31
C ASP A 45 11.52 16.61 -2.24
N VAL A 46 12.32 15.57 -2.01
CA VAL A 46 12.00 14.47 -1.08
C VAL A 46 13.26 13.82 -0.53
N ILE A 47 13.20 13.41 0.74
CA ILE A 47 14.23 12.62 1.41
C ILE A 47 13.60 11.30 1.85
N TYR A 48 14.13 10.18 1.36
CA TYR A 48 13.67 8.85 1.75
C TYR A 48 14.56 8.27 2.85
N HIS A 49 13.93 7.75 3.90
CA HIS A 49 14.58 6.93 4.92
C HIS A 49 14.11 5.48 4.71
N ASN A 50 14.95 4.67 4.08
CA ASN A 50 14.60 3.30 3.72
C ASN A 50 15.04 2.32 4.81
N HIS A 51 14.07 1.71 5.48
CA HIS A 51 14.27 0.67 6.49
C HIS A 51 14.03 -0.71 5.88
N TYR A 52 14.98 -1.17 5.05
CA TYR A 52 14.84 -2.43 4.30
C TYR A 52 14.55 -3.64 5.16
N SER A 53 15.13 -3.71 6.37
CA SER A 53 14.99 -4.83 7.30
C SER A 53 13.58 -5.02 7.87
N ILE A 54 12.69 -4.03 7.73
CA ILE A 54 11.29 -4.10 8.16
C ILE A 54 10.30 -3.82 7.03
N GLY A 55 10.76 -3.68 5.78
CA GLY A 55 9.86 -3.49 4.65
C GLY A 55 9.26 -2.09 4.54
N ILE A 56 9.89 -1.05 5.11
CA ILE A 56 9.29 0.30 5.20
C ILE A 56 10.20 1.36 4.58
N SER A 57 9.62 2.34 3.90
CA SER A 57 10.28 3.58 3.50
C SER A 57 9.47 4.78 3.95
N LEU A 58 10.14 5.76 4.57
CA LEU A 58 9.53 7.02 4.99
C LEU A 58 9.94 8.12 4.01
N SER A 59 8.97 8.85 3.46
CA SER A 59 9.16 9.94 2.52
C SER A 59 8.96 11.29 3.22
N TYR A 60 10.01 12.08 3.32
CA TYR A 60 9.98 13.40 3.93
C TYR A 60 10.04 14.49 2.86
N ASN A 61 9.04 15.37 2.84
CA ASN A 61 9.10 16.61 2.12
C ASN A 61 9.88 17.66 2.95
N PRO A 62 10.90 18.34 2.39
CA PRO A 62 11.71 19.31 3.14
C PRO A 62 10.92 20.46 3.78
N LEU A 63 9.75 20.80 3.25
CA LEU A 63 8.90 21.89 3.73
C LEU A 63 7.72 21.39 4.58
N LYS A 64 7.21 20.18 4.32
CA LYS A 64 5.99 19.65 4.96
C LYS A 64 6.25 18.60 6.04
N GLY A 65 7.46 18.07 6.16
CA GLY A 65 7.79 16.96 7.05
C GLY A 65 7.44 15.60 6.43
N LEU A 66 7.08 14.61 7.25
CA LEU A 66 6.72 13.28 6.78
C LEU A 66 5.47 13.34 5.90
N ASP A 67 5.62 13.00 4.62
CA ASP A 67 4.59 13.09 3.59
C ASP A 67 3.88 11.75 3.37
N SER A 68 4.67 10.67 3.26
CA SER A 68 4.15 9.33 3.05
C SER A 68 5.00 8.24 3.71
N ILE A 69 4.36 7.10 3.94
CA ILE A 69 4.98 5.87 4.47
C ILE A 69 4.63 4.74 3.49
N ASP A 70 5.65 4.19 2.85
CA ASP A 70 5.54 3.07 1.93
C ASP A 70 5.86 1.77 2.66
N ILE A 71 5.01 0.76 2.50
CA ILE A 71 5.19 -0.59 3.03
C ILE A 71 5.31 -1.55 1.85
N PHE A 72 6.38 -2.32 1.81
CA PHE A 72 6.71 -3.20 0.69
C PHE A 72 6.32 -4.65 1.00
N ASN A 73 5.55 -5.25 0.10
CA ASN A 73 5.29 -6.67 0.10
C ASN A 73 6.43 -7.41 -0.61
N SER A 74 7.47 -7.72 0.15
CA SER A 74 8.49 -8.65 -0.29
C SER A 74 7.93 -10.08 -0.19
N SER A 75 7.01 -10.45 -1.09
CA SER A 75 6.73 -11.88 -1.26
C SER A 75 8.05 -12.52 -1.72
N LEU A 76 8.57 -13.48 -0.94
CA LEU A 76 9.73 -14.33 -1.24
C LEU A 76 9.53 -15.07 -2.57
N ILE A 77 9.60 -14.35 -3.68
CA ILE A 77 9.72 -14.94 -4.99
C ILE A 77 11.19 -14.78 -5.30
N ASN A 78 11.90 -15.89 -5.16
CA ASN A 78 13.15 -16.19 -5.85
C ASN A 78 13.10 -15.53 -7.24
N SER A 79 13.63 -14.31 -7.38
CA SER A 79 13.67 -13.58 -8.65
C SER A 79 14.84 -14.12 -9.48
N SER A 80 14.90 -15.45 -9.63
CA SER A 80 15.65 -16.10 -10.68
C SER A 80 14.72 -16.27 -11.89
N SER A 81 14.30 -15.16 -12.51
CA SER A 81 13.97 -15.20 -13.92
C SER A 81 14.25 -13.85 -14.59
N PRO A 82 15.16 -13.81 -15.58
CA PRO A 82 15.55 -12.61 -16.30
C PRO A 82 14.68 -12.47 -17.56
N THR A 83 13.63 -11.67 -17.52
CA THR A 83 12.90 -11.28 -18.74
C THR A 83 12.29 -9.89 -18.51
N THR A 84 12.98 -8.79 -18.83
CA THR A 84 13.03 -8.31 -20.22
C THR A 84 14.19 -7.34 -20.43
N THR A 85 15.01 -7.63 -21.44
CA THR A 85 15.90 -6.72 -22.19
C THR A 85 16.78 -5.72 -21.42
N LYS A 86 18.06 -6.10 -21.26
CA LYS A 86 19.26 -5.24 -21.31
C LYS A 86 19.05 -3.77 -20.92
N ARG A 87 19.00 -3.48 -19.63
CA ARG A 87 19.47 -2.19 -19.11
C ARG A 87 20.74 -2.39 -18.31
N ILE A 88 21.81 -1.85 -18.90
CA ILE A 88 23.13 -1.64 -18.33
C ILE A 88 22.97 -0.90 -16.99
N LYS A 89 23.60 -1.43 -15.92
CA LYS A 89 23.59 -0.92 -14.53
C LYS A 89 22.21 -0.92 -13.84
N GLN A 90 21.56 -2.07 -13.72
CA GLN A 90 20.58 -2.24 -12.64
C GLN A 90 21.37 -2.32 -11.34
N GLU A 91 21.43 -1.21 -10.59
CA GLU A 91 21.75 -1.24 -9.18
C GLU A 91 20.88 -2.33 -8.53
N LEU A 92 21.49 -3.14 -7.65
CA LEU A 92 20.79 -4.22 -6.96
C LEU A 92 19.50 -3.65 -6.36
N ILE A 93 18.35 -4.17 -6.82
CA ILE A 93 17.06 -3.76 -6.27
C ILE A 93 17.14 -4.08 -4.77
N PRO A 94 16.93 -3.08 -3.90
CA PRO A 94 17.08 -3.31 -2.47
C PRO A 94 16.08 -4.39 -2.03
N ASN A 95 16.59 -5.36 -1.28
CA ASN A 95 15.78 -6.47 -0.80
C ASN A 95 15.12 -6.07 0.52
N TYR A 96 13.83 -5.77 0.47
CA TYR A 96 13.03 -5.54 1.67
C TYR A 96 12.69 -6.87 2.35
N SER A 97 12.65 -6.87 3.67
CA SER A 97 12.08 -7.99 4.43
C SER A 97 10.58 -8.12 4.17
N ASN A 98 9.98 -9.21 4.68
CA ASN A 98 8.53 -9.33 4.73
C ASN A 98 7.92 -8.13 5.48
N SER A 99 6.80 -7.61 4.96
CA SER A 99 6.03 -6.55 5.59
C SER A 99 5.39 -6.99 6.91
N PRO A 100 5.15 -6.07 7.85
CA PRO A 100 4.27 -6.32 8.98
C PRO A 100 2.84 -6.64 8.50
N GLU A 101 2.06 -7.31 9.34
CA GLU A 101 0.66 -7.56 9.04
C GLU A 101 -0.15 -6.28 9.22
N ILE A 102 -0.81 -5.80 8.16
CA ILE A 102 -1.55 -4.54 8.23
C ILE A 102 -3.03 -4.83 8.50
N ILE A 103 -3.61 -4.17 9.51
CA ILE A 103 -5.04 -4.25 9.81
C ILE A 103 -5.65 -2.86 9.73
N ILE A 104 -6.58 -2.68 8.80
CA ILE A 104 -7.35 -1.44 8.68
C ILE A 104 -8.67 -1.61 9.41
N ASN A 105 -8.90 -0.75 10.40
CA ASN A 105 -10.12 -0.70 11.19
C ASN A 105 -11.02 0.43 10.66
N PHE A 106 -12.18 0.09 10.11
CA PHE A 106 -13.15 1.04 9.56
C PHE A 106 -14.18 1.47 10.61
N LEU A 107 -14.83 2.61 10.38
CA LEU A 107 -15.91 3.09 11.26
C LEU A 107 -17.24 2.35 11.02
N ASN A 108 -17.42 1.81 9.81
CA ASN A 108 -18.69 1.20 9.39
C ASN A 108 -18.46 -0.06 8.53
N ASP A 109 -19.49 -0.89 8.49
CA ASP A 109 -19.57 -2.15 7.75
C ASP A 109 -20.18 -1.94 6.35
N LYS A 110 -20.25 -0.70 5.85
CA LYS A 110 -20.87 -0.37 4.57
C LYS A 110 -19.98 0.54 3.73
N ILE A 111 -19.95 0.26 2.44
CA ILE A 111 -19.30 1.11 1.43
C ILE A 111 -20.39 1.69 0.55
N GLU A 112 -20.33 3.01 0.34
CA GLU A 112 -21.15 3.69 -0.64
C GLU A 112 -20.50 3.56 -2.02
N LEU A 113 -21.26 3.06 -2.99
CA LEU A 113 -20.89 3.02 -4.39
C LEU A 113 -21.66 4.10 -5.15
N PRO A 114 -21.02 4.74 -6.15
CA PRO A 114 -21.70 5.74 -6.96
C PRO A 114 -22.88 5.12 -7.73
N PRO A 115 -23.90 5.92 -8.04
CA PRO A 115 -25.06 5.43 -8.79
C PRO A 115 -24.64 5.01 -10.21
N LYS A 116 -25.23 3.90 -10.69
CA LYS A 116 -24.93 3.37 -12.04
C LYS A 116 -25.40 4.30 -13.14
N LYS A 117 -26.47 5.05 -12.90
CA LYS A 117 -27.01 6.04 -13.84
C LYS A 117 -27.22 7.38 -13.13
N LYS A 118 -27.06 8.46 -13.89
CA LYS A 118 -27.36 9.81 -13.43
C LYS A 118 -28.83 9.88 -12.97
N GLY A 119 -29.06 10.22 -11.70
CA GLY A 119 -30.40 10.31 -11.09
C GLY A 119 -30.83 9.08 -10.28
N GLU A 120 -30.03 8.01 -10.24
CA GLU A 120 -30.22 6.91 -9.29
C GLU A 120 -29.57 7.25 -7.93
N ASN A 121 -30.03 6.60 -6.86
CA ASN A 121 -29.43 6.71 -5.53
C ASN A 121 -28.13 5.88 -5.45
N SER A 122 -27.21 6.28 -4.57
CA SER A 122 -26.04 5.49 -4.23
C SER A 122 -26.42 4.10 -3.71
N ILE A 123 -25.59 3.10 -4.01
CA ILE A 123 -25.79 1.73 -3.57
C ILE A 123 -24.85 1.46 -2.40
N PHE A 124 -25.35 0.85 -1.33
CA PHE A 124 -24.52 0.43 -0.21
C PHE A 124 -24.20 -1.07 -0.32
N ILE A 125 -22.92 -1.42 -0.25
CA ILE A 125 -22.47 -2.80 -0.14
C ILE A 125 -21.92 -3.06 1.26
N ASN A 126 -22.12 -4.27 1.78
CA ASN A 126 -21.57 -4.66 3.06
C ASN A 126 -20.06 -4.94 2.93
N ARG A 127 -19.28 -4.53 3.92
CA ARG A 127 -17.86 -4.84 4.11
C ARG A 127 -17.59 -5.29 5.54
N SER A 128 -16.46 -5.96 5.76
CA SER A 128 -15.96 -6.18 7.11
C SER A 128 -15.51 -4.84 7.74
N ILE A 129 -15.71 -4.69 9.05
CA ILE A 129 -15.20 -3.56 9.84
C ILE A 129 -13.66 -3.61 9.91
N ASN A 130 -13.08 -4.81 9.84
CA ASN A 130 -11.64 -5.01 9.88
C ASN A 130 -11.16 -5.60 8.54
N PHE A 131 -10.20 -4.95 7.90
CA PHE A 131 -9.53 -5.48 6.71
C PHE A 131 -8.09 -5.84 7.04
N LYS A 132 -7.86 -7.15 7.21
CA LYS A 132 -6.54 -7.73 7.44
C LYS A 132 -5.88 -8.00 6.09
N ILE A 133 -4.91 -7.15 5.75
CA ILE A 133 -4.16 -7.24 4.51
C ILE A 133 -3.07 -8.29 4.67
N LYS A 134 -3.13 -9.31 3.82
CA LYS A 134 -2.15 -10.39 3.76
C LYS A 134 -1.21 -10.18 2.59
N ASN A 135 -0.08 -10.87 2.57
CA ASN A 135 0.87 -10.79 1.44
C ASN A 135 0.25 -11.24 0.10
N ASN A 136 -0.79 -12.08 0.13
CA ASN A 136 -1.51 -12.52 -1.06
C ASN A 136 -2.84 -11.76 -1.28
N SER A 137 -3.07 -10.67 -0.53
CA SER A 137 -4.23 -9.82 -0.78
C SER A 137 -4.12 -9.20 -2.17
N ASN A 138 -5.25 -9.06 -2.84
CA ASN A 138 -5.29 -8.67 -4.25
C ASN A 138 -6.20 -7.46 -4.49
N GLY A 139 -6.10 -6.87 -5.67
CA GLY A 139 -6.86 -5.66 -6.02
C GLY A 139 -8.37 -5.76 -5.76
N ARG A 140 -8.98 -6.95 -5.94
CA ARG A 140 -10.40 -7.18 -5.67
C ARG A 140 -10.72 -7.08 -4.17
N GLU A 141 -9.87 -7.62 -3.31
CA GLU A 141 -10.03 -7.50 -1.86
C GLU A 141 -9.89 -6.05 -1.39
N PHE A 142 -8.96 -5.28 -1.96
CA PHE A 142 -8.85 -3.84 -1.67
C PHE A 142 -10.11 -3.10 -2.07
N ILE A 143 -10.62 -3.31 -3.30
CA ILE A 143 -11.85 -2.66 -3.78
C ILE A 143 -13.06 -3.08 -2.94
N SER A 144 -13.17 -4.34 -2.52
CA SER A 144 -14.30 -4.80 -1.70
C SER A 144 -14.32 -4.19 -0.28
N HIS A 145 -13.19 -3.67 0.21
CA HIS A 145 -13.09 -3.06 1.54
C HIS A 145 -12.98 -1.53 1.50
N LEU A 146 -12.32 -0.97 0.49
CA LEU A 146 -12.07 0.47 0.35
C LEU A 146 -13.07 1.16 -0.59
N GLY A 147 -13.79 0.40 -1.41
CA GLY A 147 -14.70 0.91 -2.44
C GLY A 147 -13.97 1.32 -3.71
N GLU A 148 -14.63 2.15 -4.52
CA GLU A 148 -14.05 2.63 -5.77
C GLU A 148 -12.89 3.60 -5.49
N PRO A 149 -11.72 3.40 -6.13
CA PRO A 149 -10.60 4.31 -5.97
C PRO A 149 -10.89 5.66 -6.63
N ASN A 150 -10.43 6.74 -6.01
CA ASN A 150 -10.53 8.08 -6.57
C ASN A 150 -9.71 8.21 -7.86
N ARG A 151 -8.55 7.55 -7.89
CA ARG A 151 -7.63 7.57 -9.04
C ARG A 151 -7.07 6.18 -9.26
N LYS A 152 -6.78 5.89 -10.53
CA LYS A 152 -6.11 4.68 -10.95
C LYS A 152 -5.22 4.99 -12.14
N GLY A 153 -4.12 4.28 -12.27
CA GLY A 153 -3.19 4.52 -13.38
C GLY A 153 -2.24 3.36 -13.61
N SER A 154 -1.50 3.49 -14.71
CA SER A 154 -0.32 2.72 -15.06
C SER A 154 0.76 3.69 -15.50
N GLY A 155 2.02 3.42 -15.17
CA GLY A 155 3.16 4.21 -15.61
C GLY A 155 4.27 3.34 -16.21
N SER A 156 5.18 3.95 -16.98
CA SER A 156 6.34 3.22 -17.51
C SER A 156 7.32 2.74 -16.42
N TRP A 157 7.25 3.33 -15.23
CA TRP A 157 8.14 3.03 -14.08
C TRP A 157 7.40 2.60 -12.81
N ILE A 158 6.08 2.77 -12.80
CA ILE A 158 5.19 2.40 -11.69
C ILE A 158 4.18 1.42 -12.27
N GLY A 159 3.96 0.29 -11.61
CA GLY A 159 2.98 -0.71 -12.02
C GLY A 159 1.55 -0.17 -12.05
N LEU A 160 0.57 -1.08 -12.14
CA LEU A 160 -0.83 -0.66 -11.96
C LEU A 160 -1.04 -0.23 -10.52
N TRP A 161 -1.65 0.93 -10.32
CA TRP A 161 -1.91 1.46 -8.99
C TRP A 161 -3.34 1.98 -8.85
N LEU A 162 -3.85 1.93 -7.62
CA LEU A 162 -5.14 2.46 -7.19
C LEU A 162 -4.92 3.39 -6.00
N GLU A 163 -5.63 4.51 -5.94
CA GLU A 163 -5.48 5.52 -4.89
C GLU A 163 -6.85 5.94 -4.33
N TRP A 164 -6.92 5.98 -3.00
CA TRP A 164 -8.03 6.51 -2.21
C TRP A 164 -7.52 7.66 -1.35
N ASN A 165 -8.13 8.84 -1.48
CA ASN A 165 -7.62 10.06 -0.83
C ASN A 165 -8.32 10.41 0.49
N ASN A 166 -9.37 9.68 0.88
CA ASN A 166 -10.17 10.02 2.06
C ASN A 166 -10.77 8.76 2.70
N ILE A 167 -9.90 7.90 3.24
CA ILE A 167 -10.34 6.72 4.00
C ILE A 167 -10.47 7.10 5.47
N LEU A 168 -11.67 6.94 6.01
CA LEU A 168 -11.94 7.07 7.44
C LEU A 168 -11.60 5.76 8.14
N ILE A 169 -10.67 5.84 9.09
CA ILE A 169 -10.22 4.72 9.93
C ILE A 169 -10.45 5.04 11.41
N LYS A 170 -10.54 4.00 12.22
CA LYS A 170 -10.72 4.10 13.67
C LYS A 170 -9.51 3.48 14.37
N SER A 171 -8.94 4.17 15.35
CA SER A 171 -7.89 3.59 16.19
C SER A 171 -8.44 2.48 17.07
N GLU A 172 -7.76 1.32 17.06
CA GLU A 172 -8.09 0.21 17.95
C GLU A 172 -7.87 0.59 19.42
N LYS A 173 -6.80 1.33 19.73
CA LYS A 173 -6.39 1.68 21.09
C LYS A 173 -7.26 2.78 21.71
N GLU A 174 -7.51 3.84 20.96
CA GLU A 174 -8.16 5.06 21.49
C GLU A 174 -9.60 5.25 21.01
N GLY A 175 -10.05 4.49 20.01
CA GLY A 175 -11.35 4.67 19.38
C GLY A 175 -11.51 5.98 18.60
N LYS A 176 -10.43 6.78 18.46
CA LYS A 176 -10.42 8.03 17.69
C LYS A 176 -10.50 7.77 16.20
N GLU A 177 -11.10 8.71 15.49
CA GLU A 177 -11.30 8.66 14.06
C GLU A 177 -10.21 9.47 13.35
N PHE A 178 -9.67 8.90 12.27
CA PHE A 178 -8.66 9.55 11.45
C PHE A 178 -9.01 9.45 9.97
N LYS A 179 -8.51 10.42 9.19
CA LYS A 179 -8.53 10.39 7.73
C LYS A 179 -7.13 10.09 7.23
N ILE A 180 -7.03 9.13 6.31
CA ILE A 180 -5.76 8.75 5.69
C ILE A 180 -5.95 8.52 4.19
N GLY A 181 -4.91 8.86 3.43
CA GLY A 181 -4.79 8.48 2.04
C GLY A 181 -4.11 7.11 1.92
N ILE A 182 -4.60 6.28 1.00
CA ILE A 182 -4.04 4.96 0.72
C ILE A 182 -3.82 4.85 -0.78
N MET A 183 -2.61 4.52 -1.20
CA MET A 183 -2.31 4.13 -2.57
C MET A 183 -1.73 2.73 -2.55
N ILE A 184 -2.20 1.87 -3.43
CA ILE A 184 -1.66 0.52 -3.60
C ILE A 184 -1.09 0.37 -5.00
N GLU A 185 0.06 -0.28 -5.09
CA GLU A 185 0.62 -0.77 -6.35
C GLU A 185 0.38 -2.29 -6.43
N LEU A 186 0.05 -2.77 -7.62
CA LEU A 186 -0.25 -4.17 -7.90
C LEU A 186 0.90 -4.81 -8.67
N LYS A 187 1.22 -6.05 -8.30
CA LYS A 187 2.26 -6.87 -8.89
C LYS A 187 1.76 -7.50 -10.18
N ASP A 188 2.20 -6.98 -11.32
CA ASP A 188 1.93 -7.60 -12.62
C ASP A 188 2.65 -8.97 -12.69
N PRO A 189 1.93 -10.09 -12.81
CA PRO A 189 2.54 -11.41 -12.99
C PRO A 189 3.22 -11.57 -14.37
N GLY A 190 3.04 -10.60 -15.28
CA GLY A 190 3.60 -10.60 -16.62
C GLY A 190 3.09 -11.77 -17.45
N SER A 191 3.99 -12.38 -18.22
CA SER A 191 3.66 -13.56 -19.05
C SER A 191 3.28 -14.80 -18.26
N TYR A 192 3.52 -14.82 -16.94
CA TYR A 192 3.20 -15.94 -16.05
C TYR A 192 1.80 -15.84 -15.45
N GLU A 193 0.98 -14.88 -15.89
CA GLU A 193 -0.42 -14.84 -15.50
C GLU A 193 -1.10 -16.16 -15.90
N PHE A 194 -1.37 -17.01 -14.91
CA PHE A 194 -2.02 -18.29 -15.14
C PHE A 194 -3.42 -18.02 -15.69
N LEU A 195 -3.57 -18.22 -17.00
CA LEU A 195 -4.86 -18.23 -17.67
C LEU A 195 -5.68 -19.37 -17.10
N THR A 196 -6.66 -19.05 -16.25
CA THR A 196 -7.69 -20.01 -15.88
C THR A 196 -8.41 -20.46 -17.16
N GLU A 197 -8.88 -21.71 -17.21
CA GLU A 197 -9.63 -22.21 -18.38
C GLU A 197 -10.84 -21.32 -18.72
N GLU A 198 -11.45 -20.72 -17.70
CA GLU A 198 -12.51 -19.73 -17.83
C GLU A 198 -12.04 -18.43 -18.49
N GLY A 199 -10.84 -17.95 -18.15
CA GLY A 199 -10.23 -16.78 -18.78
C GLY A 199 -9.86 -17.02 -20.26
N ARG A 200 -9.48 -18.27 -20.61
CA ARG A 200 -9.32 -18.65 -22.02
C ARG A 200 -10.64 -18.62 -22.80
N LYS A 201 -11.74 -19.04 -22.17
CA LYS A 201 -13.07 -19.10 -22.82
C LYS A 201 -13.73 -17.73 -22.97
N LYS A 202 -13.57 -16.82 -22.00
CA LYS A 202 -14.20 -15.49 -22.00
C LYS A 202 -13.36 -14.40 -22.70
N GLY A 203 -12.14 -14.72 -23.13
CA GLY A 203 -11.14 -13.72 -23.49
C GLY A 203 -10.51 -13.10 -22.24
N MET A 204 -9.33 -12.49 -22.38
CA MET A 204 -8.49 -12.04 -21.25
C MET A 204 -9.09 -10.93 -20.35
N GLY A 205 -10.33 -10.49 -20.57
CA GLY A 205 -10.91 -9.36 -19.86
C GLY A 205 -10.12 -8.06 -20.10
N GLY A 206 -10.60 -6.96 -19.53
CA GLY A 206 -9.82 -5.71 -19.49
C GLY A 206 -8.61 -5.84 -18.55
N ILE A 207 -7.57 -5.02 -18.73
CA ILE A 207 -6.40 -4.97 -17.82
C ILE A 207 -6.82 -4.83 -16.36
N TRP A 208 -7.88 -4.08 -16.07
CA TRP A 208 -8.41 -3.88 -14.71
C TRP A 208 -9.14 -5.10 -14.15
N GLU A 209 -9.75 -5.92 -15.01
CA GLU A 209 -10.35 -7.18 -14.58
C GLU A 209 -9.27 -8.18 -14.17
N ARG A 210 -8.16 -8.21 -14.92
CA ARG A 210 -6.96 -8.99 -14.58
C ARG A 210 -6.30 -8.48 -13.30
N ALA A 211 -6.05 -7.17 -13.24
CA ALA A 211 -5.45 -6.50 -12.09
C ALA A 211 -6.23 -6.70 -10.78
N SER A 212 -7.54 -6.93 -10.85
CA SER A 212 -8.33 -7.30 -9.66
C SER A 212 -7.83 -8.58 -8.96
N ARG A 213 -7.08 -9.44 -9.67
CA ARG A 213 -6.52 -10.69 -9.14
C ARG A 213 -5.05 -10.57 -8.78
N TRP A 214 -4.41 -9.46 -9.09
CA TRP A 214 -3.00 -9.25 -8.84
C TRP A 214 -2.78 -8.92 -7.36
N GLU A 215 -1.75 -9.52 -6.79
CA GLU A 215 -1.32 -9.24 -5.42
C GLU A 215 -0.76 -7.82 -5.32
N TRP A 216 -0.83 -7.20 -4.15
CA TRP A 216 -0.20 -5.90 -3.94
C TRP A 216 1.33 -6.03 -3.86
N SER A 217 2.06 -5.05 -4.37
CA SER A 217 3.52 -4.94 -4.26
C SER A 217 3.95 -3.91 -3.21
N ASN A 218 3.29 -2.75 -3.18
CA ASN A 218 3.54 -1.67 -2.24
C ASN A 218 2.19 -1.07 -1.80
N ILE A 219 2.08 -0.71 -0.52
CA ILE A 219 1.03 0.15 0.00
C ILE A 219 1.66 1.41 0.58
N LYS A 220 1.24 2.55 0.06
CA LYS A 220 1.58 3.88 0.54
C LYS A 220 0.44 4.44 1.37
N PHE A 221 0.75 4.84 2.60
CA PHE A 221 -0.09 5.69 3.43
C PHE A 221 0.40 7.13 3.35
N PHE A 222 -0.52 8.07 3.16
CA PHE A 222 -0.16 9.49 3.05
C PHE A 222 -1.15 10.38 3.78
N LYS A 223 -0.67 11.56 4.17
CA LYS A 223 -1.48 12.57 4.83
C LYS A 223 -2.49 13.16 3.84
N VAL A 224 -3.76 13.22 4.24
CA VAL A 224 -4.78 13.93 3.48
C VAL A 224 -4.65 15.42 3.79
N GLU A 225 -4.40 16.26 2.79
CA GLU A 225 -4.47 17.71 2.95
C GLU A 225 -5.91 18.10 3.32
N GLN A 226 -6.08 18.73 4.49
CA GLN A 226 -7.37 19.22 4.98
C GLN A 226 -7.73 20.56 4.35
#